data_AF-J4GBZ4-F1
#
_entry.id   AF-J4GBZ4-F1
#
_cell.length_a   1.000
_cell.length_b   1.000
_cell.length_c   1.000
_cell.angle_alpha   90.00
_cell.angle_beta   90.00
_cell.angle_gamma   90.00
#
_symmetry.space_group_name_H-M   'P 1'
#
loop_
_entity.id
_entity.type
_entity.pdbx_description
1 polymer ?
#
loop_
_entity_poly.entity_id
_entity_poly.type
_entity_poly.pdbx_seq_one_letter_code
_entity_poly.pdbx_strand_id
1 'polypeptide(L)'
;MATHCGHLYCLDCATYNFATANASCAICRRPQTLDDLIKLYPDYEREPARPPSPLADARIADIGTSVLDACYEVLQSDDEFDDETLGSALSKTDDLLEALSNCETCPSSTRRLLAAIVSVLSEIRAKLSETTSRIPELQRDRDRLLEIARTLKDKLKLCIRDRQAERASANEQLQDLRTEWSDRVSALQDRLQELSALLAAERAKAEASTTSCEKLEAEKKQWRLYANRYKKKYYALRKEHEAVRSGIDDVFFPDDSLEVI
;
A
#
# COMPACT_ATOMS: atom_id res chain seq x y z
N MET A 1 -79.80 -39.28 -5.14
CA MET A 1 -79.97 -40.70 -4.76
C MET A 1 -80.08 -41.54 -6.01
N ALA A 2 -79.55 -42.77 -5.99
CA ALA A 2 -79.63 -43.71 -7.10
C ALA A 2 -80.38 -44.98 -6.66
N THR A 3 -81.30 -45.44 -7.51
CA THR A 3 -81.94 -46.76 -7.38
C THR A 3 -80.97 -47.88 -7.77
N HIS A 4 -81.21 -49.12 -7.34
CA HIS A 4 -80.44 -50.29 -7.80
C HIS A 4 -80.52 -50.51 -9.32
N CYS A 5 -81.56 -49.98 -9.97
CA CYS A 5 -81.68 -50.00 -11.42
C CYS A 5 -80.93 -48.86 -12.14
N GLY A 6 -80.17 -48.02 -11.42
CA GLY A 6 -79.32 -46.97 -11.99
C GLY A 6 -80.01 -45.63 -12.25
N HIS A 7 -81.30 -45.48 -11.92
CA HIS A 7 -82.02 -44.23 -12.11
C HIS A 7 -81.79 -43.27 -10.94
N LEU A 8 -81.54 -42.01 -11.29
CA LEU A 8 -81.20 -40.93 -10.37
C LEU A 8 -82.44 -40.11 -10.00
N TYR A 9 -82.57 -39.83 -8.71
CA TYR A 9 -83.56 -38.93 -8.14
C TYR A 9 -82.86 -37.87 -7.29
N CYS A 10 -83.34 -36.63 -7.30
CA CYS A 10 -82.97 -35.68 -6.26
C CYS A 10 -83.52 -36.16 -4.90
N LEU A 11 -82.99 -35.60 -3.80
CA LEU A 11 -83.38 -36.01 -2.44
C LEU A 11 -84.89 -35.93 -2.23
N ASP A 12 -85.51 -34.82 -2.66
CA ASP A 12 -86.95 -34.58 -2.47
C ASP A 12 -87.83 -35.51 -3.32
N CYS A 13 -87.44 -35.76 -4.57
CA CYS A 13 -88.16 -36.70 -5.43
C CYS A 13 -88.01 -38.15 -4.95
N ALA A 14 -86.88 -38.49 -4.33
CA ALA A 14 -86.63 -39.79 -3.75
C ALA A 14 -87.50 -40.02 -2.51
N THR A 15 -87.48 -39.10 -1.55
CA THR A 15 -88.32 -39.18 -0.35
C THR A 15 -89.80 -39.20 -0.70
N TYR A 16 -90.24 -38.41 -1.67
CA TYR A 16 -91.64 -38.40 -2.09
C TYR A 16 -92.10 -39.69 -2.78
N ASN A 17 -91.36 -40.19 -3.79
CA ASN A 17 -91.79 -41.37 -4.54
C ASN A 17 -91.63 -42.69 -3.77
N PHE A 18 -90.60 -42.80 -2.93
CA PHE A 18 -90.26 -44.06 -2.26
C PHE A 18 -90.74 -44.17 -0.81
N ALA A 19 -91.48 -43.18 -0.29
CA ALA A 19 -92.08 -43.23 1.06
C ALA A 19 -93.30 -44.17 1.20
N THR A 20 -93.81 -44.74 0.10
CA THR A 20 -94.97 -45.64 0.14
C THR A 20 -94.54 -47.11 0.09
N ALA A 21 -95.28 -47.99 0.77
CA ALA A 21 -94.93 -49.42 0.91
C ALA A 21 -94.84 -50.20 -0.42
N ASN A 22 -95.47 -49.69 -1.49
CA ASN A 22 -95.45 -50.29 -2.83
C ASN A 22 -94.74 -49.40 -3.85
N ALA A 23 -93.75 -48.62 -3.41
CA ALA A 23 -93.01 -47.75 -4.29
C ALA A 23 -92.24 -48.55 -5.37
N SER A 24 -92.23 -48.00 -6.58
CA SER A 24 -91.47 -48.53 -7.70
C SER A 24 -90.77 -47.40 -8.43
N CYS A 25 -89.65 -47.71 -9.07
CA CYS A 25 -88.94 -46.74 -9.87
C CYS A 25 -89.86 -46.20 -10.97
N ALA A 26 -90.06 -44.87 -11.00
CA ALA A 26 -90.91 -44.21 -11.99
C ALA A 26 -90.52 -44.49 -13.45
N ILE A 27 -89.27 -44.89 -13.71
CA ILE A 27 -88.75 -45.14 -15.06
C ILE A 27 -88.92 -46.59 -15.47
N CYS A 28 -88.41 -47.55 -14.69
CA CYS A 28 -88.42 -48.98 -15.06
C CYS A 28 -89.47 -49.82 -14.32
N ARG A 29 -90.24 -49.21 -13.41
CA ARG A 29 -91.30 -49.84 -12.61
C ARG A 29 -90.85 -51.03 -11.74
N ARG A 30 -89.54 -51.19 -11.51
CA ARG A 30 -89.04 -52.18 -10.55
C ARG A 30 -89.31 -51.70 -9.11
N PRO A 31 -89.77 -52.59 -8.21
CA PRO A 31 -90.00 -52.23 -6.82
C PRO A 31 -88.68 -51.85 -6.13
N GLN A 32 -88.71 -50.77 -5.36
CA GLN A 32 -87.58 -50.25 -4.58
C GLN A 32 -88.18 -49.59 -3.34
N THR A 33 -87.58 -49.78 -2.18
CA THR A 33 -87.90 -49.01 -0.97
C THR A 33 -86.97 -47.80 -0.84
N LEU A 34 -87.33 -46.83 0.00
CA LEU A 34 -86.49 -45.66 0.26
C LEU A 34 -85.12 -46.08 0.82
N ASP A 35 -85.08 -47.13 1.64
CA ASP A 35 -83.87 -47.65 2.27
C ASP A 35 -82.94 -48.36 1.26
N ASP A 36 -83.47 -48.80 0.11
CA ASP A 36 -82.70 -49.41 -0.98
C ASP A 36 -81.96 -48.36 -1.85
N LEU A 37 -82.21 -47.07 -1.65
CA LEU A 37 -81.60 -46.01 -2.44
C LEU A 37 -80.15 -45.73 -1.99
N ILE A 38 -79.24 -45.75 -2.95
CA ILE A 38 -77.83 -45.43 -2.73
C ILE A 38 -77.66 -43.90 -2.73
N LYS A 39 -77.16 -43.34 -1.63
CA LYS A 39 -76.72 -41.94 -1.58
C LYS A 39 -75.39 -41.81 -2.31
N LEU A 40 -75.38 -41.06 -3.42
CA LEU A 40 -74.19 -40.84 -4.24
C LEU A 40 -73.26 -39.75 -3.70
N TYR A 41 -73.76 -38.91 -2.79
CA TYR A 41 -72.95 -37.94 -2.07
C TYR A 41 -73.00 -38.32 -0.59
N PRO A 42 -71.84 -38.50 0.07
CA PRO A 42 -71.78 -38.47 1.52
C PRO A 42 -72.35 -37.12 1.97
N ASP A 43 -73.31 -37.12 2.89
CA ASP A 43 -73.87 -35.91 3.48
C ASP A 43 -72.78 -35.24 4.35
N TYR A 44 -71.85 -34.49 3.74
CA TYR A 44 -70.85 -33.68 4.46
C TYR A 44 -71.48 -32.46 5.16
N GLU A 45 -72.77 -32.18 4.94
CA GLU A 45 -73.45 -30.99 5.48
C GLU A 45 -74.08 -31.19 6.87
N ARG A 46 -73.88 -32.33 7.54
CA ARG A 46 -74.37 -32.57 8.91
C ARG A 46 -73.35 -33.20 9.85
N GLU A 47 -72.10 -32.75 9.81
CA GLU A 47 -71.37 -32.69 11.08
C GLU A 47 -71.87 -31.43 11.82
N PRO A 48 -72.47 -31.57 13.02
CA PRO A 48 -72.71 -30.39 13.84
C PRO A 48 -71.36 -29.74 14.08
N ALA A 49 -71.19 -28.52 13.57
CA ALA A 49 -69.98 -27.73 13.77
C ALA A 49 -69.62 -27.78 15.26
N ARG A 50 -68.57 -28.54 15.58
CA ARG A 50 -68.00 -28.55 16.91
C ARG A 50 -67.63 -27.10 17.19
N PRO A 51 -68.11 -26.49 18.29
CA PRO A 51 -67.78 -25.11 18.57
C PRO A 51 -66.25 -24.96 18.53
N PRO A 52 -65.72 -23.99 17.77
CA PRO A 52 -64.28 -23.82 17.64
C PRO A 52 -63.70 -23.72 19.04
N SER A 53 -62.69 -24.55 19.33
CA SER A 53 -61.98 -24.46 20.60
C SER A 53 -61.22 -23.14 20.58
N PRO A 54 -61.60 -22.13 21.39
CA PRO A 54 -60.95 -20.82 21.36
C PRO A 54 -59.46 -20.88 21.72
N LEU A 55 -59.03 -21.99 22.33
CA LEU A 55 -57.63 -22.26 22.68
C LEU A 55 -56.77 -22.63 21.47
N ALA A 56 -57.34 -23.28 20.45
CA ALA A 56 -56.57 -23.66 19.24
C ALA A 56 -56.30 -22.44 18.36
N ASP A 57 -57.30 -21.56 18.21
CA ASP A 57 -57.19 -20.33 17.43
C ASP A 57 -56.22 -19.32 18.06
N ALA A 58 -56.23 -19.20 19.38
CA ALA A 58 -55.28 -18.36 20.11
C ALA A 58 -53.83 -18.83 19.91
N ARG A 59 -53.59 -20.15 20.00
CA ARG A 59 -52.25 -20.72 19.81
C ARG A 59 -51.71 -20.51 18.39
N ILE A 60 -52.55 -20.66 17.37
CA ILE A 60 -52.17 -20.40 15.96
C ILE A 60 -51.89 -18.91 15.74
N ALA A 61 -52.66 -18.02 16.36
CA ALA A 61 -52.42 -16.58 16.29
C ALA A 61 -51.10 -16.19 16.97
N ASP A 62 -50.79 -16.75 18.14
CA ASP A 62 -49.54 -16.47 18.86
C ASP A 62 -48.30 -16.95 18.07
N ILE A 63 -48.34 -18.18 17.54
CA ILE A 63 -47.27 -18.72 16.68
C ILE A 63 -47.14 -17.88 15.41
N GLY A 64 -48.27 -17.51 14.78
CA GLY A 64 -48.28 -16.66 13.60
C GLY A 64 -47.70 -15.26 13.82
N THR A 65 -47.94 -14.68 15.00
CA THR A 65 -47.36 -13.39 15.37
C THR A 65 -45.85 -13.52 15.58
N SER A 66 -45.41 -14.61 16.22
CA SER A 66 -43.99 -14.91 16.42
C SER A 66 -43.23 -15.10 15.09
N VAL A 67 -43.86 -15.69 14.07
CA VAL A 67 -43.32 -15.80 12.71
C VAL A 67 -43.17 -14.42 12.08
N LEU A 68 -44.21 -13.58 12.15
CA LEU A 68 -44.18 -12.25 11.58
C LEU A 68 -43.09 -11.39 12.24
N ASP A 69 -42.97 -11.43 13.56
CA ASP A 69 -41.93 -10.71 14.29
C ASP A 69 -40.52 -11.16 13.84
N ALA A 70 -40.30 -12.47 13.72
CA ALA A 70 -39.03 -13.01 13.24
C ALA A 70 -38.72 -12.60 11.79
N CYS A 71 -39.73 -12.56 10.91
CA CYS A 71 -39.54 -12.11 9.55
C CYS A 71 -39.31 -10.58 9.47
N TYR A 72 -39.92 -9.79 10.36
CA TYR A 72 -39.63 -8.36 10.46
C TYR A 72 -38.23 -8.09 10.99
N GLU A 73 -37.72 -8.88 11.93
CA GLU A 73 -36.32 -8.81 12.39
C GLU A 73 -35.35 -9.03 11.22
N VAL A 74 -35.60 -10.01 10.35
CA VAL A 74 -34.81 -10.25 9.12
C VAL A 74 -34.92 -9.09 8.12
N LEU A 75 -36.06 -8.41 8.05
CA LEU A 75 -36.22 -7.25 7.18
C LEU A 75 -35.54 -5.99 7.74
N GLN A 76 -35.47 -5.84 9.05
CA GLN A 76 -34.86 -4.68 9.72
C GLN A 76 -33.35 -4.80 9.91
N SER A 77 -32.76 -5.99 9.74
CA SER A 77 -31.31 -6.12 9.74
C SER A 77 -30.71 -5.36 8.55
N ASP A 78 -29.77 -4.46 8.87
CA ASP A 78 -28.95 -3.72 7.89
C ASP A 78 -27.84 -4.60 7.29
N ASP A 79 -27.48 -5.68 7.99
CA ASP A 79 -26.57 -6.71 7.49
C ASP A 79 -27.28 -7.61 6.47
N GLU A 80 -26.58 -7.95 5.38
CA GLU A 80 -27.11 -8.75 4.26
C GLU A 80 -27.58 -10.14 4.76
N PHE A 81 -28.86 -10.27 5.10
CA PHE A 81 -29.55 -11.53 5.47
C PHE A 81 -28.66 -12.49 6.28
N ASP A 82 -28.37 -12.11 7.52
CA ASP A 82 -27.65 -12.99 8.45
C ASP A 82 -28.32 -14.36 8.51
N ASP A 83 -27.55 -15.39 8.18
CA ASP A 83 -28.01 -16.77 7.97
C ASP A 83 -28.67 -17.32 9.26
N GLU A 84 -28.21 -16.85 10.43
CA GLU A 84 -28.80 -17.17 11.73
C GLU A 84 -30.22 -16.59 11.89
N THR A 85 -30.41 -15.31 11.56
CA THR A 85 -31.72 -14.64 11.67
C THR A 85 -32.74 -15.22 10.67
N LEU A 86 -32.28 -15.52 9.45
CA LEU A 86 -33.12 -16.15 8.42
C LEU A 86 -33.48 -17.58 8.81
N GLY A 87 -32.53 -18.36 9.34
CA GLY A 87 -32.77 -19.70 9.86
C GLY A 87 -33.81 -19.74 10.99
N SER A 88 -33.75 -18.78 11.91
CA SER A 88 -34.74 -18.62 13.00
C SER A 88 -36.15 -18.33 12.47
N ALA A 89 -36.28 -17.43 11.48
CA ALA A 89 -37.57 -17.13 10.86
C ALA A 89 -38.16 -18.33 10.10
N LEU A 90 -37.33 -19.11 9.40
CA LEU A 90 -37.75 -20.33 8.71
C LEU A 90 -38.23 -21.40 9.70
N SER A 91 -37.48 -21.64 10.78
CA SER A 91 -37.87 -22.62 11.82
C SER A 91 -39.24 -22.27 12.43
N LYS A 92 -39.49 -21.00 12.76
CA LYS A 92 -40.79 -20.57 13.29
C LYS A 92 -41.91 -20.74 12.26
N THR A 93 -41.60 -20.59 10.97
CA THR A 93 -42.56 -20.81 9.88
C THR A 93 -42.95 -22.29 9.77
N ASP A 94 -42.00 -23.20 9.99
CA ASP A 94 -42.27 -24.64 10.05
C ASP A 94 -43.15 -24.99 11.26
N ASP A 95 -42.90 -24.40 12.43
CA ASP A 95 -43.75 -24.54 13.63
C ASP A 95 -45.19 -24.09 13.37
N LEU A 96 -45.36 -23.03 12.58
CA LEU A 96 -46.68 -22.55 12.16
C LEU A 96 -47.36 -23.51 11.18
N LEU A 97 -46.63 -24.07 10.21
CA LEU A 97 -47.16 -25.05 9.27
C LEU A 97 -47.65 -26.32 9.98
N GLU A 98 -46.89 -26.80 10.98
CA GLU A 98 -47.29 -27.92 11.82
C GLU A 98 -48.56 -27.60 12.62
N ALA A 99 -48.65 -26.41 13.23
CA ALA A 99 -49.84 -25.97 13.96
C ALA A 99 -51.08 -25.86 13.05
N LEU A 100 -50.90 -25.41 11.80
CA LEU A 100 -51.96 -25.30 10.80
C LEU A 100 -52.43 -26.66 10.28
N SER A 101 -51.52 -27.64 10.10
CA SER A 101 -51.89 -28.99 9.65
C SER A 101 -52.79 -29.75 10.64
N ASN A 102 -52.75 -29.34 11.92
CA ASN A 102 -53.56 -29.92 12.99
C ASN A 102 -54.92 -29.21 13.18
N CYS A 103 -55.26 -28.23 12.34
CA CYS A 103 -56.46 -27.40 12.46
C CYS A 103 -57.44 -27.64 11.30
N GLU A 104 -58.54 -28.35 11.56
CA GLU A 104 -59.51 -28.75 10.52
C GLU A 104 -60.58 -27.68 10.22
N THR A 105 -60.77 -26.66 11.07
CA THR A 105 -61.97 -25.79 11.04
C THR A 105 -61.71 -24.31 11.30
N CYS A 106 -60.78 -23.67 10.57
CA CYS A 106 -60.57 -22.23 10.73
C CYS A 106 -60.43 -21.51 9.37
N PRO A 107 -61.46 -20.78 8.88
CA PRO A 107 -61.42 -20.20 7.53
C PRO A 107 -61.05 -18.70 7.45
N SER A 108 -61.16 -17.90 8.52
CA SER A 108 -61.03 -16.43 8.42
C SER A 108 -59.75 -15.84 9.05
N SER A 109 -59.37 -16.28 10.25
CA SER A 109 -58.14 -15.89 10.95
C SER A 109 -56.89 -16.38 10.22
N THR A 110 -56.90 -17.64 9.82
CA THR A 110 -55.89 -18.32 9.00
C THR A 110 -55.65 -17.62 7.67
N ARG A 111 -56.73 -17.17 7.02
CA ARG A 111 -56.63 -16.46 5.73
C ARG A 111 -55.94 -15.10 5.88
N ARG A 112 -56.18 -14.40 7.00
CA ARG A 112 -55.52 -13.12 7.31
C ARG A 112 -54.04 -13.32 7.64
N LEU A 113 -53.71 -14.35 8.42
CA LEU A 113 -52.33 -14.69 8.75
C LEU A 113 -51.53 -15.10 7.51
N LEU A 114 -52.10 -15.96 6.66
CA LEU A 114 -51.48 -16.35 5.38
C LEU A 114 -51.27 -15.14 4.46
N ALA A 115 -52.22 -14.20 4.41
CA ALA A 115 -52.04 -12.97 3.64
C ALA A 115 -50.89 -12.10 4.18
N ALA A 116 -50.74 -11.99 5.50
CA ALA A 116 -49.63 -11.28 6.13
C ALA A 116 -48.27 -11.95 5.83
N ILE A 117 -48.20 -13.28 5.93
CA ILE A 117 -46.98 -14.05 5.62
C ILE A 117 -46.61 -13.90 4.14
N VAL A 118 -47.59 -13.98 3.23
CA VAL A 118 -47.35 -13.75 1.79
C VAL A 118 -46.81 -12.35 1.52
N SER A 119 -47.32 -11.33 2.22
CA SER A 119 -46.78 -9.95 2.13
C SER A 119 -45.32 -9.90 2.54
N VAL A 120 -44.99 -10.43 3.72
CA VAL A 120 -43.63 -10.38 4.26
C VAL A 120 -42.66 -11.21 3.41
N LEU A 121 -43.06 -12.38 2.91
CA LEU A 121 -42.26 -13.17 1.96
C LEU A 121 -42.04 -12.44 0.63
N SER A 122 -43.00 -11.63 0.19
CA SER A 122 -42.84 -10.81 -1.02
C SER A 122 -41.83 -9.67 -0.80
N GLU A 123 -41.82 -9.07 0.38
CA GLU A 123 -40.84 -8.05 0.78
C GLU A 123 -39.43 -8.65 0.93
N ILE A 124 -39.31 -9.81 1.55
CA ILE A 124 -38.04 -10.56 1.64
C ILE A 124 -37.51 -10.89 0.25
N ARG A 125 -38.37 -11.36 -0.66
CA ARG A 125 -37.97 -11.62 -2.06
C ARG A 125 -37.55 -10.36 -2.80
N ALA A 126 -38.23 -9.25 -2.58
CA ALA A 126 -37.87 -7.96 -3.18
C ALA A 126 -36.48 -7.51 -2.70
N LYS A 127 -36.23 -7.53 -1.38
CA LYS A 127 -34.94 -7.18 -0.78
C LYS A 127 -33.83 -8.13 -1.26
N LEU A 128 -34.07 -9.44 -1.34
CA LEU A 128 -33.12 -10.41 -1.91
C LEU A 128 -32.81 -10.14 -3.40
N SER A 129 -33.81 -9.77 -4.19
CA SER A 129 -33.61 -9.44 -5.61
C SER A 129 -32.79 -8.18 -5.79
N GLU A 130 -32.96 -7.18 -4.92
CA GLU A 130 -32.17 -5.96 -4.88
C GLU A 130 -30.71 -6.27 -4.52
N THR A 131 -30.47 -7.04 -3.46
CA THR A 131 -29.11 -7.47 -3.08
C THR A 131 -28.45 -8.28 -4.19
N THR A 132 -29.19 -9.20 -4.82
CA THR A 132 -28.70 -9.99 -5.96
C THR A 132 -28.33 -9.11 -7.15
N SER A 133 -29.06 -8.01 -7.38
CA SER A 133 -28.75 -7.04 -8.43
C SER A 133 -27.52 -6.19 -8.13
N ARG A 134 -27.15 -6.04 -6.85
CA ARG A 134 -25.96 -5.31 -6.39
C ARG A 134 -24.67 -6.10 -6.51
N ILE A 135 -24.74 -7.43 -6.41
CA ILE A 135 -23.58 -8.35 -6.58
C ILE A 135 -22.77 -8.07 -7.85
N PRO A 136 -23.34 -7.96 -9.07
CA PRO A 136 -22.56 -7.68 -10.27
C PRO A 136 -21.93 -6.29 -10.27
N GLU A 137 -22.49 -5.32 -9.54
CA GLU A 137 -21.87 -4.00 -9.37
C GLU A 137 -20.63 -4.08 -8.48
N LEU A 138 -20.76 -4.75 -7.32
CA LEU A 138 -19.66 -5.00 -6.41
C LEU A 138 -18.53 -5.82 -7.06
N GLN A 139 -18.88 -6.78 -7.92
CA GLN A 139 -17.90 -7.53 -8.70
C GLN A 139 -17.15 -6.64 -9.69
N ARG A 140 -17.85 -5.74 -10.41
CA ARG A 140 -17.23 -4.76 -11.30
C ARG A 140 -16.30 -3.80 -10.54
N ASP A 141 -16.73 -3.34 -9.37
CA ASP A 141 -15.92 -2.46 -8.53
C ASP A 141 -14.68 -3.17 -7.99
N ARG A 142 -14.81 -4.42 -7.52
CA ARG A 142 -13.68 -5.26 -7.14
C ARG A 142 -12.68 -5.39 -8.28
N ASP A 143 -13.15 -5.73 -9.48
CA ASP A 143 -12.29 -5.95 -10.64
C ASP A 143 -11.59 -4.65 -11.07
N ARG A 144 -12.30 -3.52 -11.00
CA ARG A 144 -11.74 -2.18 -11.23
C ARG A 144 -10.65 -1.83 -10.21
N LEU A 145 -10.90 -2.09 -8.93
CA LEU A 145 -9.91 -1.84 -7.87
C LEU A 145 -8.68 -2.74 -8.01
N LEU A 146 -8.85 -4.00 -8.42
CA LEU A 146 -7.75 -4.91 -8.70
C LEU A 146 -6.90 -4.44 -9.89
N GLU A 147 -7.51 -3.88 -10.94
CA GLU A 147 -6.79 -3.28 -12.06
C GLU A 147 -6.00 -2.04 -11.62
N ILE A 148 -6.62 -1.14 -10.86
CA ILE A 148 -5.94 0.04 -10.31
C ILE A 148 -4.76 -0.37 -9.41
N ALA A 149 -4.96 -1.37 -8.54
CA ALA A 149 -3.89 -1.88 -7.68
C ALA A 149 -2.72 -2.47 -8.50
N ARG A 150 -3.01 -3.20 -9.58
CA ARG A 150 -1.99 -3.73 -10.50
C ARG A 150 -1.21 -2.60 -11.18
N THR A 151 -1.90 -1.63 -11.78
CA THR A 151 -1.25 -0.50 -12.44
C THR A 151 -0.40 0.34 -11.48
N LEU A 152 -0.87 0.61 -10.26
CA LEU A 152 -0.09 1.32 -9.24
C LEU A 152 1.14 0.52 -8.79
N LYS A 153 1.03 -0.80 -8.65
CA LYS A 153 2.16 -1.67 -8.32
C LYS A 153 3.24 -1.63 -9.40
N ASP A 154 2.86 -1.63 -10.67
CA ASP A 154 3.82 -1.56 -11.77
C ASP A 154 4.46 -0.19 -11.90
N LYS A 155 3.69 0.89 -11.70
CA LYS A 155 4.23 2.26 -11.60
C LYS A 155 5.23 2.38 -10.45
N LEU A 156 4.92 1.82 -9.28
CA LEU A 156 5.82 1.82 -8.14
C LEU A 156 7.13 1.08 -8.45
N LYS A 157 7.06 -0.08 -9.10
CA LYS A 157 8.26 -0.83 -9.54
C LYS A 157 9.10 -0.07 -10.56
N LEU A 158 8.47 0.68 -11.46
CA LEU A 158 9.18 1.54 -12.41
C LEU A 158 9.90 2.66 -11.66
N CYS A 159 9.20 3.43 -10.82
CA CYS A 159 9.81 4.49 -10.02
C CYS A 159 10.98 3.98 -9.15
N ILE A 160 10.87 2.78 -8.57
CA ILE A 160 11.95 2.17 -7.80
C ILE A 160 13.18 1.91 -8.68
N ARG A 161 12.98 1.35 -9.88
CA ARG A 161 14.07 1.08 -10.83
C ARG A 161 14.72 2.36 -11.32
N ASP A 162 13.94 3.37 -11.66
CA ASP A 162 14.46 4.66 -12.12
C ASP A 162 15.28 5.34 -11.02
N ARG A 163 14.77 5.35 -9.78
CA ARG A 163 15.50 5.85 -8.61
C ARG A 163 16.82 5.11 -8.37
N GLN A 164 16.84 3.79 -8.59
CA GLN A 164 18.05 2.99 -8.45
C GLN A 164 19.06 3.32 -9.55
N ALA A 165 18.62 3.50 -10.79
CA ALA A 165 19.47 3.90 -11.91
C ALA A 165 20.07 5.31 -11.70
N GLU A 166 19.26 6.27 -11.24
CA GLU A 166 19.72 7.61 -10.86
C GLU A 166 20.80 7.54 -9.77
N ARG A 167 20.58 6.74 -8.72
CA ARG A 167 21.56 6.55 -7.64
C ARG A 167 22.85 5.91 -8.13
N ALA A 168 22.76 4.93 -9.02
CA ALA A 168 23.93 4.30 -9.61
C ALA A 168 24.75 5.30 -10.43
N SER A 169 24.11 6.07 -11.30
CA SER A 169 24.77 7.11 -12.10
C SER A 169 25.37 8.22 -11.23
N ALA A 170 24.66 8.68 -10.20
CA ALA A 170 25.18 9.67 -9.26
C ALA A 170 26.40 9.15 -8.47
N ASN A 171 26.38 7.87 -8.08
CA ASN A 171 27.52 7.25 -7.39
C ASN A 171 28.74 7.11 -8.29
N GLU A 172 28.54 6.77 -9.57
CA GLU A 172 29.61 6.72 -10.58
C GLU A 172 30.24 8.11 -10.76
N GLN A 173 29.44 9.16 -10.94
CA GLN A 173 29.92 10.54 -11.03
C GLN A 173 30.69 10.98 -9.77
N LEU A 174 30.20 10.62 -8.59
CA LEU A 174 30.90 10.91 -7.33
C LEU A 174 32.22 10.15 -7.22
N GLN A 175 32.29 8.93 -7.73
CA GLN A 175 33.51 8.14 -7.75
C GLN A 175 34.53 8.76 -8.71
N ASP A 176 34.12 9.14 -9.91
CA ASP A 176 34.96 9.80 -10.91
C ASP A 176 35.54 11.12 -10.37
N LEU A 177 34.68 11.95 -9.74
CA LEU A 177 35.13 13.18 -9.11
C LEU A 177 36.10 12.91 -7.96
N ARG A 178 35.88 11.89 -7.14
CA ARG A 178 36.82 11.51 -6.07
C ARG A 178 38.17 11.10 -6.62
N THR A 179 38.19 10.30 -7.70
CA THR A 179 39.44 9.91 -8.34
C THR A 179 40.15 11.12 -8.94
N GLU A 180 39.44 11.98 -9.65
CA GLU A 180 40.01 13.19 -10.24
C GLU A 180 40.61 14.13 -9.18
N TRP A 181 39.89 14.37 -8.08
CA TRP A 181 40.40 15.19 -6.98
C TRP A 181 41.57 14.53 -6.25
N SER A 182 41.54 13.21 -6.06
CA SER A 182 42.66 12.46 -5.50
C SER A 182 43.92 12.63 -6.36
N ASP A 183 43.80 12.46 -7.68
CA ASP A 183 44.92 12.59 -8.63
C ASP A 183 45.46 14.03 -8.68
N ARG A 184 44.57 15.03 -8.63
CA ARG A 184 44.99 16.44 -8.54
C ARG A 184 45.75 16.74 -7.25
N VAL A 185 45.29 16.18 -6.13
CA VAL A 185 45.96 16.37 -4.82
C VAL A 185 47.33 15.71 -4.83
N SER A 186 47.47 14.49 -5.35
CA SER A 186 48.78 13.83 -5.45
C SER A 186 49.73 14.60 -6.37
N ALA A 187 49.27 15.05 -7.53
CA ALA A 187 50.09 15.85 -8.44
C ALA A 187 50.58 17.18 -7.82
N LEU A 188 49.71 17.85 -7.03
CA LEU A 188 50.10 19.06 -6.31
C LEU A 188 51.08 18.77 -5.18
N GLN A 189 50.92 17.64 -4.48
CA GLN A 189 51.87 17.20 -3.45
C GLN A 189 53.25 16.90 -4.05
N ASP A 190 53.31 16.18 -5.17
CA ASP A 190 54.56 15.88 -5.87
C ASP A 190 55.27 17.17 -6.31
N ARG A 191 54.51 18.11 -6.90
CA ARG A 191 55.05 19.41 -7.30
C ARG A 191 55.55 20.24 -6.12
N LEU A 192 54.85 20.18 -4.98
CA LEU A 192 55.28 20.86 -3.76
C LEU A 192 56.57 20.26 -3.22
N GLN A 193 56.72 18.92 -3.25
CA GLN A 193 57.95 18.25 -2.88
C GLN A 193 59.11 18.61 -3.81
N GLU A 194 58.89 18.61 -5.12
CA GLU A 194 59.88 19.01 -6.12
C GLU A 194 60.36 20.45 -5.90
N LEU A 195 59.43 21.41 -5.77
CA LEU A 195 59.77 22.81 -5.52
C LEU A 195 60.50 23.00 -4.19
N SER A 196 60.14 22.23 -3.16
CA SER A 196 60.82 22.27 -1.86
C SER A 196 62.27 21.77 -1.99
N ALA A 197 62.50 20.71 -2.76
CA ALA A 197 63.83 20.19 -3.03
C ALA A 197 64.69 21.19 -3.84
N LEU A 198 64.11 21.81 -4.88
CA LEU A 198 64.79 22.85 -5.66
C LEU A 198 65.16 24.05 -4.80
N LEU A 199 64.23 24.53 -3.97
CA LEU A 199 64.47 25.64 -3.06
C LEU A 199 65.58 25.31 -2.04
N ALA A 200 65.63 24.09 -1.51
CA ALA A 200 66.71 23.64 -0.64
C ALA A 200 68.07 23.62 -1.37
N ALA A 201 68.10 23.13 -2.61
CA ALA A 201 69.31 23.11 -3.42
C ALA A 201 69.82 24.53 -3.74
N GLU A 202 68.93 25.46 -4.10
CA GLU A 202 69.30 26.86 -4.35
C GLU A 202 69.78 27.58 -3.09
N ARG A 203 69.17 27.29 -1.93
CA ARG A 203 69.69 27.78 -0.63
C ARG A 203 71.10 27.29 -0.36
N ALA A 204 71.36 25.99 -0.55
CA ALA A 204 72.70 25.42 -0.37
C ALA A 204 73.73 26.04 -1.34
N LYS A 205 73.34 26.29 -2.60
CA LYS A 205 74.20 27.00 -3.57
C LYS A 205 74.47 28.44 -3.14
N ALA A 206 73.45 29.15 -2.67
CA ALA A 206 73.60 30.52 -2.18
C ALA A 206 74.57 30.56 -0.99
N GLU A 207 74.43 29.67 -0.01
CA GLU A 207 75.35 29.53 1.13
C GLU A 207 76.79 29.17 0.71
N ALA A 208 76.95 28.29 -0.27
CA ALA A 208 78.28 27.99 -0.84
C ALA A 208 78.89 29.21 -1.53
N SER A 209 78.08 30.01 -2.23
CA SER A 209 78.54 31.23 -2.88
C SER A 209 78.93 32.33 -1.88
N THR A 210 78.16 32.51 -0.80
CA THR A 210 78.47 33.51 0.24
C THR A 210 79.77 33.15 0.94
N THR A 211 79.96 31.89 1.33
CA THR A 211 81.22 31.42 1.94
C THR A 211 82.41 31.56 0.99
N SER A 212 82.23 31.34 -0.32
CA SER A 212 83.28 31.60 -1.33
C SER A 212 83.61 33.09 -1.45
N CYS A 213 82.61 33.96 -1.46
CA CYS A 213 82.80 35.42 -1.48
C CYS A 213 83.58 35.89 -0.25
N GLU A 214 83.23 35.40 0.95
CA GLU A 214 83.94 35.72 2.19
C GLU A 214 85.42 35.31 2.14
N LYS A 215 85.73 34.13 1.59
CA LYS A 215 87.11 33.66 1.39
C LYS A 215 87.88 34.58 0.42
N LEU A 216 87.29 34.89 -0.74
CA LEU A 216 87.91 35.79 -1.71
C LEU A 216 88.11 37.21 -1.16
N GLU A 217 87.19 37.71 -0.34
CA GLU A 217 87.37 38.98 0.36
C GLU A 217 88.51 38.95 1.36
N ALA A 218 88.66 37.85 2.11
CA ALA A 218 89.77 37.66 3.03
C ALA A 218 91.12 37.61 2.29
N GLU A 219 91.21 36.87 1.19
CA GLU A 219 92.39 36.82 0.33
C GLU A 219 92.71 38.19 -0.26
N LYS A 220 91.72 38.90 -0.78
CA LYS A 220 91.89 40.29 -1.28
C LYS A 220 92.44 41.21 -0.21
N LYS A 221 91.96 41.10 1.04
CA LYS A 221 92.51 41.85 2.19
C LYS A 221 93.97 41.48 2.44
N GLN A 222 94.33 40.20 2.41
CA GLN A 222 95.72 39.74 2.55
C GLN A 222 96.63 40.30 1.44
N TRP A 223 96.22 40.19 0.17
CA TRP A 223 96.97 40.73 -0.97
C TRP A 223 97.20 42.24 -0.86
N ARG A 224 96.20 43.00 -0.41
CA ARG A 224 96.37 44.44 -0.12
C ARG A 224 97.41 44.70 0.97
N LEU A 225 97.43 43.89 2.02
CA LEU A 225 98.45 44.00 3.08
C LEU A 225 99.85 43.67 2.54
N TYR A 226 100.00 42.60 1.76
CA TYR A 226 101.28 42.25 1.12
C TYR A 226 101.74 43.36 0.18
N ALA A 227 100.89 43.86 -0.71
CA ALA A 227 101.20 44.95 -1.63
C ALA A 227 101.65 46.21 -0.87
N ASN A 228 100.97 46.57 0.22
CA ASN A 228 101.37 47.69 1.07
C ASN A 228 102.74 47.47 1.73
N ARG A 229 103.05 46.25 2.20
CA ARG A 229 104.36 45.91 2.76
C ARG A 229 105.46 46.01 1.70
N TYR A 230 105.25 45.46 0.51
CA TYR A 230 106.20 45.56 -0.60
C TYR A 230 106.40 47.02 -1.04
N LYS A 231 105.31 47.80 -1.15
CA LYS A 231 105.37 49.23 -1.43
C LYS A 231 106.25 49.97 -0.41
N LYS A 232 106.05 49.72 0.88
CA LYS A 232 106.90 50.28 1.95
C LYS A 232 108.37 49.87 1.81
N LYS A 233 108.65 48.58 1.57
CA LYS A 233 110.01 48.07 1.33
C LYS A 233 110.68 48.74 0.13
N TYR A 234 109.96 48.86 -0.98
CA TYR A 234 110.45 49.51 -2.19
C TYR A 234 110.83 50.98 -1.92
N TYR A 235 109.98 51.75 -1.26
CA TYR A 235 110.32 53.14 -0.91
C TYR A 235 111.50 53.25 0.06
N ALA A 236 111.63 52.32 1.01
CA ALA A 236 112.79 52.27 1.91
C ALA A 236 114.09 52.01 1.12
N LEU A 237 114.12 50.95 0.31
CA LEU A 237 115.26 50.63 -0.56
C LEU A 237 115.58 51.75 -1.54
N ARG A 238 114.56 52.39 -2.11
CA ARG A 238 114.73 53.55 -3.00
C ARG A 238 115.36 54.72 -2.26
N LYS A 239 114.91 55.02 -1.04
CA LYS A 239 115.49 56.09 -0.20
C LYS A 239 116.93 55.77 0.19
N GLU A 240 117.24 54.51 0.51
CA GLU A 240 118.61 54.05 0.76
C GLU A 240 119.49 54.22 -0.48
N HIS A 241 119.02 53.82 -1.67
CA HIS A 241 119.74 54.04 -2.93
C HIS A 241 119.95 55.53 -3.24
N GLU A 242 118.93 56.36 -3.02
CA GLU A 242 119.03 57.82 -3.17
C GLU A 242 120.07 58.41 -2.20
N ALA A 243 120.09 57.94 -0.95
CA ALA A 243 121.08 58.35 0.06
C ALA A 243 122.51 57.88 -0.25
N VAL A 244 122.68 56.65 -0.75
CA VAL A 244 123.97 56.15 -1.24
C VAL A 244 124.44 56.95 -2.44
N ARG A 245 123.53 57.30 -3.36
CA ARG A 245 123.85 58.13 -4.52
C ARG A 245 124.31 59.53 -4.09
N SER A 246 123.58 60.19 -3.19
CA SER A 246 124.00 61.49 -2.65
C SER A 246 125.30 61.41 -1.82
N GLY A 247 125.52 60.31 -1.09
CA GLY A 247 126.76 60.08 -0.34
C GLY A 247 127.97 59.76 -1.23
N ILE A 248 127.76 59.14 -2.40
CA ILE A 248 128.80 58.98 -3.42
C ILE A 248 129.13 60.34 -4.06
N ASP A 249 128.12 61.17 -4.31
CA ASP A 249 128.33 62.53 -4.78
C ASP A 249 129.10 63.38 -3.74
N ASP A 250 128.83 63.24 -2.43
CA ASP A 250 129.61 63.90 -1.35
C ASP A 250 131.05 63.37 -1.16
N VAL A 251 131.32 62.10 -1.47
CA VAL A 251 132.68 61.50 -1.35
C VAL A 251 133.52 61.74 -2.60
N PHE A 252 132.91 61.86 -3.78
CA PHE A 252 133.62 62.18 -5.04
C PHE A 252 133.68 63.68 -5.36
N PHE A 253 132.79 64.49 -4.79
CA PHE A 253 132.80 65.95 -4.88
C PHE A 253 132.57 66.56 -3.48
N PRO A 254 133.59 66.55 -2.58
CA PRO A 254 133.50 67.32 -1.37
C PRO A 254 133.55 68.81 -1.74
N ASP A 255 132.40 69.46 -1.70
CA ASP A 255 132.24 70.90 -1.50
C ASP A 255 133.33 71.77 -2.17
N ASP A 256 133.31 71.83 -3.51
CA ASP A 256 133.89 72.97 -4.24
C ASP A 256 132.98 74.17 -3.99
N SER A 257 133.16 74.76 -2.81
CA SER A 257 132.73 76.12 -2.47
C SER A 257 133.55 77.10 -3.31
N LEU A 258 133.19 77.22 -4.58
CA LEU A 258 133.58 78.35 -5.42
C LEU A 258 132.80 79.58 -4.95
N GLU A 259 133.44 80.36 -4.07
CA GLU A 259 133.21 81.79 -3.92
C GLU A 259 133.21 82.46 -5.30
N VAL A 260 132.11 83.11 -5.65
CA VAL A 260 132.10 84.23 -6.61
C VAL A 260 131.14 85.30 -6.08
N ILE A 261 131.75 86.33 -5.48
CA ILE A 261 131.33 87.73 -5.23
C ILE A 261 129.82 88.04 -5.19
#